data_AF-A0A8J7Y1S3-F1
#
_entry.id   AF-A0A8J7Y1S3-F1
#
_cell.length_a   1.000
_cell.length_b   1.000
_cell.length_c   1.000
_cell.angle_alpha   90.00
_cell.angle_beta   90.00
_cell.angle_gamma   90.00
#
_symmetry.space_group_name_H-M   'P 1'
#
loop_
_entity.id
_entity.type
_entity.pdbx_description
1 polymer ?
#
loop_
_entity_poly.entity_id
_entity_poly.type
_entity_poly.pdbx_seq_one_letter_code
_entity_poly.pdbx_strand_id
1 'polypeptide(L)'
;MHLYLIPPAVSLLGNAAMGVYLIKKRPSSRVTHAFSILILLLIGWAFSEIMMRSSPNEEIALFWAKILYLNSFFLPSAFVVLAYVYTGGKKKIYTFLPYAAGFGFICLLFTDNFLVGMEEIPLWGYDADVGSLFTYFTGGYLAIIAAGTLILLRYYKKSSSIEKRRLQTMLAGFLLSLVLIAITNLLSRIKDVPLPRMGSMFTLIATLSFAYGILKYQLLIVPIRERARETLDARCGALCTSCSRYLENECPSCEQGDKELRESCPIYQCSVQRGVLCENCPLLLGCETYRTYCEQCPFKTDQFGLKPRNSYLWEDADPDVAFRIFRDYTIRGSFGLLITREYPEKVREKYSLPHVSILWLSQLEDHEKGVDPTNLPRLTHTVTQFVRQTPQSFVLLTGLEYLVVHNGFERVLKHVHMMNDQVMTHSSRLLVVVDPKTLDPKELSLLQRELRSLKKENLFKYPA
;
A
#
# COMPACT_ATOMS: atom_id res chain seq x y z
N MET A 1 -40.39 3.20 -26.63
CA MET A 1 -39.40 2.45 -25.83
C MET A 1 -40.17 1.41 -25.04
N HIS A 2 -39.91 0.11 -25.24
CA HIS A 2 -40.62 -0.93 -24.50
C HIS A 2 -40.25 -0.86 -23.01
N LEU A 3 -41.24 -0.76 -22.12
CA LEU A 3 -41.05 -0.54 -20.68
C LEU A 3 -40.22 -1.65 -20.01
N TYR A 4 -40.28 -2.88 -20.53
CA TYR A 4 -39.52 -4.03 -20.02
C TYR A 4 -38.00 -3.95 -20.23
N LEU A 5 -37.53 -3.03 -21.09
CA LEU A 5 -36.09 -2.78 -21.28
C LEU A 5 -35.51 -1.84 -20.24
N ILE A 6 -36.36 -1.12 -19.48
CA ILE A 6 -35.89 -0.16 -18.47
C ILE A 6 -35.04 -0.84 -17.38
N PRO A 7 -35.46 -1.96 -16.74
CA PRO A 7 -34.66 -2.57 -15.68
C PRO A 7 -33.22 -2.95 -16.09
N PRO A 8 -32.99 -3.69 -17.20
CA PRO A 8 -31.62 -4.01 -17.61
C PRO A 8 -30.87 -2.78 -18.15
N ALA A 9 -31.54 -1.77 -18.73
CA ALA A 9 -30.89 -0.52 -19.15
C ALA A 9 -30.37 0.29 -17.96
N VAL A 10 -31.16 0.39 -16.88
CA VAL A 10 -30.74 1.02 -15.61
C VAL A 10 -29.54 0.27 -15.04
N SER A 11 -29.57 -1.07 -15.04
CA SER A 11 -28.44 -1.89 -14.61
C SER A 11 -27.17 -1.64 -15.43
N LEU A 12 -27.29 -1.65 -16.75
CA LEU A 12 -26.17 -1.44 -17.67
C LEU A 12 -25.52 -0.07 -17.45
N LEU A 13 -26.31 1.00 -17.46
CA LEU A 13 -25.81 2.36 -17.28
C LEU A 13 -25.25 2.58 -15.87
N GLY A 14 -25.94 2.09 -14.84
CA GLY A 14 -25.49 2.24 -13.45
C GLY A 14 -24.19 1.49 -13.16
N ASN A 15 -24.06 0.25 -13.64
CA ASN A 15 -22.84 -0.54 -13.48
C ASN A 15 -21.67 0.06 -14.29
N ALA A 16 -21.92 0.53 -15.52
CA ALA A 16 -20.93 1.23 -16.32
C ALA A 16 -20.45 2.53 -15.65
N ALA A 17 -21.39 3.37 -15.19
CA ALA A 17 -21.07 4.60 -14.49
C ALA A 17 -20.27 4.32 -13.22
N MET A 18 -20.64 3.29 -12.44
CA MET A 18 -19.92 2.91 -11.23
C MET A 18 -18.52 2.39 -11.53
N GLY A 19 -18.36 1.56 -12.57
CA GLY A 19 -17.06 1.06 -13.01
C GLY A 19 -16.11 2.20 -13.39
N VAL A 20 -16.58 3.13 -14.23
CA VAL A 20 -15.81 4.32 -14.63
C VAL A 20 -15.48 5.19 -13.43
N TYR A 21 -16.44 5.43 -12.54
CA TYR A 21 -16.25 6.23 -11.34
C TYR A 21 -15.17 5.62 -10.42
N LEU A 22 -15.21 4.32 -10.18
CA LEU A 22 -14.23 3.63 -9.35
C LEU A 22 -12.83 3.66 -9.97
N ILE A 23 -12.70 3.42 -11.28
CA ILE A 23 -11.43 3.45 -12.00
C ILE A 23 -10.81 4.86 -11.95
N LYS A 24 -11.61 5.92 -12.18
CA LYS A 24 -11.14 7.31 -12.09
C LYS A 24 -10.69 7.68 -10.68
N LYS A 25 -11.42 7.22 -9.65
CA LYS A 25 -11.07 7.51 -8.25
C LYS A 25 -9.86 6.71 -7.76
N ARG A 26 -9.61 5.51 -8.29
CA ARG A 26 -8.49 4.66 -7.89
C ARG A 26 -7.87 3.91 -9.07
N PRO A 27 -7.13 4.62 -9.95
CA PRO A 27 -6.37 3.96 -11.00
C PRO A 27 -5.29 3.08 -10.36
N SER A 28 -5.01 1.92 -10.95
CA SER A 28 -3.85 1.07 -10.62
C SER A 28 -3.89 0.18 -9.36
N SER A 29 -5.04 -0.05 -8.70
CA SER A 29 -5.11 -1.05 -7.58
C SER A 29 -5.55 -2.44 -8.06
N ARG A 30 -4.99 -3.53 -7.50
CA ARG A 30 -5.40 -4.91 -7.86
C ARG A 30 -6.89 -5.16 -7.58
N VAL A 31 -7.43 -4.57 -6.51
CA VAL A 31 -8.85 -4.64 -6.16
C VAL A 31 -9.70 -3.91 -7.21
N THR A 32 -9.25 -2.74 -7.67
CA THR A 32 -9.93 -1.99 -8.75
C THR A 32 -10.00 -2.86 -10.01
N HIS A 33 -8.90 -3.49 -10.42
CA HIS A 33 -8.89 -4.36 -11.61
C HIS A 33 -9.83 -5.56 -11.48
N ALA A 34 -9.81 -6.27 -10.34
CA ALA A 34 -10.72 -7.40 -10.10
C ALA A 34 -12.19 -6.96 -10.09
N PHE A 35 -12.48 -5.79 -9.50
CA PHE A 35 -13.81 -5.20 -9.53
C PHE A 35 -14.23 -4.77 -10.94
N SER A 36 -13.32 -4.21 -11.74
CA SER A 36 -13.59 -3.85 -13.13
C SER A 36 -13.96 -5.06 -13.98
N ILE A 37 -13.28 -6.20 -13.81
CA ILE A 37 -13.64 -7.45 -14.49
C ILE A 37 -15.05 -7.89 -14.11
N LEU A 38 -15.39 -7.87 -12.81
CA LEU A 38 -16.75 -8.18 -12.34
C LEU A 38 -17.79 -7.24 -12.99
N ILE A 39 -17.53 -5.93 -13.01
CA ILE A 39 -18.41 -4.94 -13.63
C ILE A 39 -18.59 -5.18 -15.14
N LEU A 40 -17.52 -5.52 -15.86
CA LEU A 40 -17.60 -5.80 -17.30
C LEU A 40 -18.51 -7.01 -17.58
N LEU A 41 -18.43 -8.06 -16.77
CA LEU A 41 -19.32 -9.22 -16.89
C LEU A 41 -20.79 -8.87 -16.56
N LEU A 42 -21.02 -8.00 -15.56
CA LEU A 42 -22.36 -7.53 -15.21
C LEU A 42 -22.96 -6.65 -16.31
N ILE A 43 -22.16 -5.79 -16.93
CA ILE A 43 -22.56 -4.99 -18.10
C ILE A 43 -22.85 -5.91 -19.29
N GLY A 44 -22.00 -6.91 -19.53
CA GLY A 44 -22.19 -7.90 -20.58
C GLY A 44 -23.49 -8.70 -20.41
N TRP A 45 -23.82 -9.09 -19.17
CA TRP A 45 -25.12 -9.69 -18.86
C TRP A 45 -26.26 -8.73 -19.18
N ALA A 46 -26.28 -7.52 -18.62
CA ALA A 46 -27.37 -6.56 -18.83
C ALA A 46 -27.55 -6.18 -20.32
N PHE A 47 -26.45 -6.03 -21.06
CA PHE A 47 -26.47 -5.75 -22.50
C PHE A 47 -27.09 -6.91 -23.28
N SER A 48 -26.61 -8.13 -23.03
CA SER A 48 -27.11 -9.33 -23.71
C SER A 48 -28.59 -9.58 -23.39
N GLU A 49 -29.04 -9.24 -22.18
CA GLU A 49 -30.44 -9.31 -21.78
C GLU A 49 -31.32 -8.33 -22.57
N ILE A 50 -30.86 -7.09 -22.77
CA ILE A 50 -31.58 -6.10 -23.60
C ILE A 50 -31.71 -6.62 -25.02
N MET A 51 -30.60 -7.06 -25.61
CA MET A 51 -30.56 -7.53 -26.99
C MET A 51 -31.43 -8.76 -27.21
N MET A 52 -31.39 -9.71 -26.27
CA MET A 52 -32.24 -10.90 -26.27
C MET A 52 -33.72 -10.50 -26.26
N ARG A 53 -34.14 -9.66 -25.32
CA ARG A 53 -35.55 -9.28 -25.17
C ARG A 53 -36.12 -8.47 -26.33
N SER A 54 -35.28 -7.68 -26.99
CA SER A 54 -35.67 -6.86 -28.14
C SER A 54 -35.43 -7.55 -29.49
N SER A 55 -35.09 -8.84 -29.49
CA SER A 55 -34.80 -9.58 -30.72
C SER A 55 -36.05 -9.74 -31.58
N PRO A 56 -35.93 -9.68 -32.92
CA PRO A 56 -37.08 -9.77 -33.82
C PRO A 56 -37.53 -11.21 -34.08
N ASN A 57 -36.71 -12.21 -33.73
CA ASN A 57 -36.98 -13.62 -33.94
C ASN A 57 -36.25 -14.48 -32.89
N GLU A 58 -36.65 -15.74 -32.83
CA GLU A 58 -36.13 -16.73 -31.88
C GLU A 58 -34.63 -17.00 -32.06
N GLU A 59 -34.16 -17.07 -33.30
CA GLU A 59 -32.77 -17.39 -33.64
C GLU A 59 -31.79 -16.34 -33.10
N ILE A 60 -32.10 -15.05 -33.30
CA ILE A 60 -31.29 -13.94 -32.79
C ILE A 60 -31.40 -13.87 -31.26
N ALA A 61 -32.58 -14.16 -30.70
CA ALA A 61 -32.76 -14.20 -29.25
C ALA A 61 -31.90 -15.31 -28.61
N LEU A 62 -31.85 -16.51 -29.21
CA LEU A 62 -31.01 -17.63 -28.76
C LEU A 62 -29.52 -17.29 -28.81
N PHE A 63 -29.07 -16.59 -29.86
CA PHE A 63 -27.70 -16.10 -29.95
C PHE A 63 -27.34 -15.19 -28.76
N TRP A 64 -28.19 -14.21 -28.44
CA TRP A 64 -27.98 -13.32 -27.29
C TRP A 64 -28.13 -14.04 -25.95
N ALA A 65 -29.00 -15.04 -25.84
CA ALA A 65 -29.11 -15.89 -24.67
C ALA A 65 -27.78 -16.63 -24.40
N LYS A 66 -27.12 -17.18 -25.43
CA LYS A 66 -25.81 -17.83 -25.27
C LYS A 66 -24.74 -16.85 -24.76
N ILE A 67 -24.72 -15.61 -25.26
CA ILE A 67 -23.80 -14.58 -24.78
C ILE A 67 -24.13 -14.18 -23.33
N LEU A 68 -25.41 -14.09 -22.96
CA LEU A 68 -25.85 -13.83 -21.60
C LEU A 68 -25.34 -14.90 -20.62
N TYR A 69 -25.47 -16.17 -20.98
CA TYR A 69 -24.98 -17.27 -20.13
C TYR A 69 -23.46 -17.34 -20.08
N LEU A 70 -22.76 -17.01 -21.17
CA LEU A 70 -21.31 -16.90 -21.17
C LEU A 70 -20.81 -15.90 -20.11
N ASN A 71 -21.42 -14.71 -20.03
CA ASN A 71 -21.11 -13.74 -18.98
C ASN A 71 -21.41 -14.31 -17.58
N SER A 72 -22.56 -14.98 -17.45
CA SER A 72 -23.02 -15.58 -16.20
C SER A 72 -22.07 -16.67 -15.68
N PHE A 73 -21.46 -17.47 -16.56
CA PHE A 73 -20.53 -18.54 -16.17
C PHE A 73 -19.27 -18.02 -15.46
N PHE A 74 -18.83 -16.81 -15.79
CA PHE A 74 -17.63 -16.22 -15.20
C PHE A 74 -17.91 -15.29 -14.01
N LEU A 75 -19.17 -14.92 -13.74
CA LEU A 75 -19.53 -14.01 -12.64
C LEU A 75 -19.14 -14.55 -11.25
N PRO A 76 -19.44 -15.81 -10.87
CA PRO A 76 -19.00 -16.36 -9.57
C PRO A 76 -17.49 -16.38 -9.43
N SER A 77 -16.78 -16.70 -10.52
CA SER A 77 -15.32 -16.72 -10.56
C SER A 77 -14.74 -15.33 -10.33
N ALA A 78 -15.26 -14.31 -11.03
CA ALA A 78 -14.85 -12.92 -10.84
C ALA A 78 -15.11 -12.44 -9.40
N PHE A 79 -16.23 -12.84 -8.79
CA PHE A 79 -16.51 -12.54 -7.38
C PHE A 79 -15.52 -13.20 -6.42
N VAL A 80 -15.19 -14.49 -6.60
CA VAL A 80 -14.17 -15.19 -5.79
C VAL A 80 -12.81 -14.49 -5.90
N VAL A 81 -12.42 -14.11 -7.12
CA VAL A 81 -11.16 -13.39 -7.37
C VAL A 81 -11.16 -12.03 -6.70
N LEU A 82 -12.26 -11.28 -6.77
CA LEU A 82 -12.42 -10.02 -6.06
C LEU A 82 -12.28 -10.22 -4.54
N ALA A 83 -12.95 -11.23 -3.96
CA ALA A 83 -12.84 -11.54 -2.54
C ALA A 83 -11.41 -11.94 -2.12
N TYR A 84 -10.73 -12.76 -2.92
CA TYR A 84 -9.35 -13.17 -2.68
C TYR A 84 -8.38 -11.98 -2.72
N VAL A 85 -8.48 -11.15 -3.75
CA VAL A 85 -7.60 -9.97 -3.91
C VAL A 85 -7.90 -8.92 -2.84
N TYR A 86 -9.18 -8.70 -2.51
CA TYR A 86 -9.61 -7.78 -1.46
C TYR A 86 -9.02 -8.15 -0.09
N THR A 87 -8.97 -9.45 0.22
CA THR A 87 -8.44 -9.95 1.50
C THR A 87 -6.90 -10.07 1.53
N GLY A 88 -6.20 -9.51 0.53
CA GLY A 88 -4.74 -9.45 0.49
C GLY A 88 -4.06 -10.64 -0.20
N GLY A 89 -4.81 -11.45 -0.95
CA GLY A 89 -4.29 -12.56 -1.73
C GLY A 89 -3.26 -12.14 -2.80
N LYS A 90 -2.11 -12.82 -2.84
CA LYS A 90 -0.99 -12.48 -3.75
C LYS A 90 -0.63 -13.55 -4.77
N LYS A 91 -1.03 -14.81 -4.57
CA LYS A 91 -0.61 -15.93 -5.44
C LYS A 91 -1.50 -15.99 -6.69
N LYS A 92 -0.89 -15.86 -7.87
CA LYS A 92 -1.58 -15.85 -9.17
C LYS A 92 -2.43 -17.10 -9.45
N ILE A 93 -2.04 -18.27 -8.93
CA ILE A 93 -2.80 -19.50 -9.15
C ILE A 93 -4.25 -19.40 -8.63
N TYR A 94 -4.47 -18.72 -7.50
CA TYR A 94 -5.81 -18.52 -6.94
C TYR A 94 -6.61 -17.42 -7.64
N THR A 95 -5.99 -16.65 -8.55
CA THR A 95 -6.71 -15.74 -9.45
C THR A 95 -7.09 -16.41 -10.78
N PHE A 96 -6.37 -17.45 -11.20
CA PHE A 96 -6.66 -18.19 -12.45
C PHE A 96 -7.60 -19.36 -12.24
N LEU A 97 -7.40 -20.16 -11.18
CA LEU A 97 -8.15 -21.38 -10.91
C LEU A 97 -9.68 -21.19 -10.88
N PRO A 98 -10.25 -20.11 -10.27
CA PRO A 98 -11.69 -19.91 -10.28
C PRO A 98 -12.28 -19.76 -11.68
N TYR A 99 -11.55 -19.17 -12.64
CA TYR A 99 -12.05 -19.02 -14.01
C TYR A 99 -12.10 -20.34 -14.79
N ALA A 100 -11.31 -21.35 -14.39
CA ALA A 100 -11.38 -22.69 -14.98
C ALA A 100 -12.78 -23.32 -14.85
N ALA A 101 -13.51 -23.03 -13.76
CA ALA A 101 -14.88 -23.48 -13.57
C ALA A 101 -15.83 -22.90 -14.63
N GLY A 102 -15.66 -21.62 -15.00
CA GLY A 102 -16.47 -20.98 -16.05
C GLY A 102 -16.27 -21.61 -17.43
N PHE A 103 -15.02 -21.99 -17.76
CA PHE A 103 -14.74 -22.71 -19.01
C PHE A 103 -15.42 -24.08 -19.06
N GLY A 104 -15.52 -24.79 -17.93
CA GLY A 104 -16.26 -26.05 -17.85
C GLY A 104 -17.74 -25.92 -18.18
N PHE A 105 -18.37 -24.78 -17.84
CA PHE A 105 -19.77 -24.53 -18.14
C PHE A 105 -20.06 -24.19 -19.61
N ILE A 106 -19.05 -23.77 -20.39
CA ILE A 106 -19.24 -23.41 -21.82
C ILE A 106 -19.83 -24.58 -22.62
N CYS A 107 -19.45 -25.82 -22.30
CA CYS A 107 -19.99 -27.01 -22.95
C CYS A 107 -21.52 -27.12 -22.84
N LEU A 108 -22.13 -26.56 -21.79
CA LEU A 108 -23.58 -26.58 -21.59
C LEU A 108 -24.33 -25.77 -22.67
N LEU A 109 -23.73 -24.73 -23.24
CA LEU A 109 -24.37 -23.88 -24.27
C LEU A 109 -24.65 -24.60 -25.59
N PHE A 110 -24.04 -25.78 -25.78
CA PHE A 110 -24.19 -26.61 -26.97
C PHE A 110 -25.08 -27.82 -26.71
N THR A 111 -25.82 -27.84 -25.60
CA THR A 111 -26.71 -28.93 -25.23
C THR A 111 -28.15 -28.46 -25.11
N ASP A 112 -29.07 -29.20 -25.74
CA ASP A 112 -30.51 -28.94 -25.66
C ASP A 112 -31.08 -29.21 -24.25
N ASN A 113 -30.30 -29.91 -23.42
CA ASN A 113 -30.63 -30.15 -22.01
C ASN A 113 -30.30 -28.97 -21.09
N PHE A 114 -29.67 -27.91 -21.60
CA PHE A 114 -29.40 -26.67 -20.84
C PHE A 114 -30.24 -25.50 -21.36
N LEU A 115 -30.22 -25.26 -22.67
CA LEU A 115 -31.09 -24.29 -23.37
C LEU A 115 -31.99 -25.06 -24.31
N VAL A 116 -33.28 -25.19 -23.96
CA VAL A 116 -34.26 -25.96 -24.73
C VAL A 116 -34.75 -25.14 -25.93
N GLY A 117 -34.91 -23.84 -25.76
CA GLY A 117 -35.39 -22.91 -26.79
C GLY A 117 -35.57 -21.51 -26.21
N MET A 118 -36.33 -20.67 -26.91
CA MET A 118 -36.72 -19.36 -26.39
C MET A 118 -38.24 -19.28 -26.24
N GLU A 119 -38.67 -18.67 -25.15
CA GLU A 119 -40.08 -18.33 -24.92
C GLU A 119 -40.27 -16.82 -25.03
N GLU A 120 -41.40 -16.38 -25.58
CA GLU A 120 -41.80 -14.98 -25.54
C GLU A 120 -42.73 -14.76 -24.35
N ILE A 121 -42.25 -14.06 -23.34
CA ILE A 121 -43.04 -13.76 -22.15
C ILE A 121 -43.86 -12.48 -22.41
N PRO A 122 -45.20 -12.52 -22.28
CA PRO A 122 -46.05 -11.36 -22.51
C PRO A 122 -45.60 -10.15 -21.69
N LEU A 123 -45.47 -8.99 -22.37
CA LEU A 123 -45.00 -7.72 -21.78
C LEU A 123 -43.55 -7.73 -21.26
N TRP A 124 -42.78 -8.81 -21.46
CA TRP A 124 -41.40 -8.96 -20.96
C TRP A 124 -40.37 -9.34 -22.04
N GLY A 125 -40.84 -9.73 -23.23
CA GLY A 125 -40.00 -10.06 -24.40
C GLY A 125 -39.46 -11.49 -24.36
N TYR A 126 -38.51 -11.80 -25.25
CA TYR A 126 -37.89 -13.12 -25.30
C TYR A 126 -37.08 -13.43 -24.03
N ASP A 127 -37.17 -14.67 -23.56
CA ASP A 127 -36.32 -15.23 -22.53
C ASP A 127 -36.00 -16.70 -22.81
N ALA A 128 -34.96 -17.21 -22.16
CA ALA A 128 -34.47 -18.56 -22.40
C ALA A 128 -35.34 -19.60 -21.68
N ASP A 129 -35.80 -20.60 -22.40
CA ASP A 129 -36.33 -21.82 -21.81
C ASP A 129 -35.16 -22.76 -21.42
N VAL A 130 -35.18 -23.26 -20.18
CA VAL A 130 -34.02 -23.94 -19.59
C VAL A 130 -34.32 -25.41 -19.29
N GLY A 131 -33.36 -26.26 -19.62
CA GLY A 131 -33.47 -27.70 -19.41
C GLY A 131 -32.98 -28.16 -18.04
N SER A 132 -32.99 -29.48 -17.84
CA SER A 132 -32.62 -30.12 -16.56
C SER A 132 -31.20 -29.80 -16.09
N LEU A 133 -30.25 -29.54 -17.00
CA LEU A 133 -28.87 -29.17 -16.66
C LEU A 133 -28.77 -27.81 -15.95
N PHE A 134 -29.77 -26.95 -16.08
CA PHE A 134 -29.81 -25.64 -15.42
C PHE A 134 -29.82 -25.76 -13.89
N THR A 135 -30.45 -26.79 -13.33
CA THR A 135 -30.47 -27.04 -11.88
C THR A 135 -29.08 -27.34 -11.35
N TYR A 136 -28.30 -28.16 -12.07
CA TYR A 136 -26.92 -28.49 -11.70
C TYR A 136 -25.99 -27.28 -11.85
N PHE A 137 -26.15 -26.51 -12.93
CA PHE A 137 -25.48 -25.23 -13.09
C PHE A 137 -25.76 -24.28 -11.92
N THR A 138 -27.03 -24.16 -11.52
CA THR A 138 -27.45 -23.33 -10.38
C THR A 138 -26.77 -23.77 -9.07
N GLY A 139 -26.70 -25.08 -8.80
CA GLY A 139 -26.01 -25.62 -7.64
C GLY A 139 -24.51 -25.27 -7.62
N GLY A 140 -23.81 -25.47 -8.75
CA GLY A 140 -22.40 -25.12 -8.90
C GLY A 140 -22.15 -23.61 -8.79
N TYR A 141 -23.01 -22.81 -9.40
CA TYR A 141 -22.96 -21.35 -9.35
C TYR A 141 -23.04 -20.84 -7.90
N LEU A 142 -24.01 -21.32 -7.12
CA LEU A 142 -24.18 -20.95 -5.71
C LEU A 142 -23.03 -21.46 -4.83
N ALA A 143 -22.47 -22.63 -5.11
CA ALA A 143 -21.32 -23.16 -4.37
C ALA A 143 -20.06 -22.29 -4.54
N ILE A 144 -19.79 -21.81 -5.77
CA ILE A 144 -18.66 -20.92 -6.04
C ILE A 144 -18.86 -19.56 -5.34
N ILE A 145 -20.08 -19.01 -5.39
CA ILE A 145 -20.42 -17.78 -4.65
C ILE A 145 -20.24 -17.97 -3.14
N ALA A 146 -20.67 -19.12 -2.59
CA ALA A 146 -20.49 -19.44 -1.19
C ALA A 146 -19.00 -19.47 -0.81
N ALA A 147 -18.13 -20.02 -1.66
CA ALA A 147 -16.69 -20.01 -1.43
C ALA A 147 -16.11 -18.58 -1.36
N GLY A 148 -16.49 -17.69 -2.28
CA GLY A 148 -16.09 -16.27 -2.24
C GLY A 148 -16.60 -15.55 -0.99
N THR A 149 -17.84 -15.84 -0.59
CA THR A 149 -18.47 -15.27 0.61
C THR A 149 -17.76 -15.73 1.87
N LEU A 150 -17.38 -17.02 1.96
CA LEU A 150 -16.63 -17.58 3.07
C LEU A 150 -15.24 -16.92 3.23
N ILE A 151 -14.57 -16.57 2.14
CA ILE A 151 -13.30 -15.82 2.18
C ILE A 151 -13.51 -14.47 2.88
N LEU A 152 -14.54 -13.71 2.47
CA LEU A 152 -14.87 -12.42 3.07
C LEU A 152 -15.29 -12.56 4.55
N LEU A 153 -16.08 -13.57 4.89
CA LEU A 153 -16.52 -13.82 6.27
C LEU A 153 -15.36 -14.24 7.20
N ARG A 154 -14.41 -15.06 6.71
CA ARG A 154 -13.21 -15.42 7.47
C ARG A 154 -12.33 -14.21 7.72
N TYR A 155 -12.19 -13.32 6.73
CA TYR A 155 -11.48 -12.07 6.88
C TYR A 155 -12.19 -11.14 7.88
N TYR A 156 -13.51 -10.95 7.75
CA TYR A 156 -14.36 -10.18 8.68
C TYR A 156 -14.13 -10.54 10.15
N LYS A 157 -14.03 -11.84 10.49
CA LYS A 157 -13.79 -12.28 11.88
C LYS A 157 -12.47 -11.75 12.46
N LYS A 158 -11.43 -11.60 11.63
CA LYS A 158 -10.08 -11.17 12.01
C LYS A 158 -9.86 -9.65 11.86
N SER A 159 -10.78 -8.94 11.22
CA SER A 159 -10.68 -7.52 10.92
C SER A 159 -10.95 -6.62 12.14
N SER A 160 -10.36 -5.42 12.13
CA SER A 160 -10.66 -4.36 13.10
C SER A 160 -12.12 -3.88 13.00
N SER A 161 -12.60 -3.17 14.02
CA SER A 161 -14.01 -2.71 14.09
C SER A 161 -14.45 -1.84 12.90
N ILE A 162 -13.53 -1.07 12.29
CA ILE A 162 -13.80 -0.23 11.12
C ILE A 162 -13.96 -1.09 9.87
N GLU A 163 -13.00 -2.00 9.64
CA GLU A 163 -13.02 -2.90 8.48
C GLU A 163 -14.18 -3.90 8.58
N LYS A 164 -14.60 -4.28 9.79
CA LYS A 164 -15.87 -5.01 10.01
C LYS A 164 -17.08 -4.23 9.52
N ARG A 165 -17.24 -2.94 9.85
CA ARG A 165 -18.37 -2.13 9.35
C ARG A 165 -18.36 -2.00 7.82
N ARG A 166 -17.18 -1.88 7.22
CA ARG A 166 -17.00 -1.84 5.76
C ARG A 166 -17.48 -3.15 5.12
N LEU A 167 -16.94 -4.27 5.58
CA LEU A 167 -17.32 -5.61 5.12
C LEU A 167 -18.80 -5.93 5.39
N GLN A 168 -19.35 -5.49 6.53
CA GLN A 168 -20.76 -5.66 6.86
C GLN A 168 -21.65 -4.96 5.83
N THR A 169 -21.29 -3.74 5.42
CA THR A 169 -22.03 -3.01 4.38
C THR A 169 -21.95 -3.73 3.03
N MET A 170 -20.75 -4.17 2.63
CA MET A 170 -20.53 -4.89 1.37
C MET A 170 -21.29 -6.22 1.34
N LEU A 171 -21.20 -7.02 2.42
CA LEU A 171 -21.85 -8.31 2.55
C LEU A 171 -23.37 -8.18 2.63
N ALA A 172 -23.90 -7.19 3.36
CA ALA A 172 -25.34 -6.99 3.46
C ALA A 172 -25.96 -6.70 2.07
N GLY A 173 -25.37 -5.76 1.32
CA GLY A 173 -25.84 -5.44 -0.03
C GLY A 173 -25.64 -6.59 -1.03
N PHE A 174 -24.53 -7.31 -0.92
CA PHE A 174 -24.28 -8.50 -1.74
C PHE A 174 -25.29 -9.60 -1.49
N LEU A 175 -25.55 -9.95 -0.23
CA LEU A 175 -26.50 -11.00 0.13
C LEU A 175 -27.92 -10.62 -0.26
N LEU A 176 -28.31 -9.36 -0.07
CA LEU A 176 -29.61 -8.86 -0.52
C LEU A 176 -29.76 -9.01 -2.05
N SER A 177 -28.75 -8.55 -2.80
CA SER A 177 -28.70 -8.70 -4.26
C SER A 177 -28.77 -10.18 -4.68
N LEU A 178 -27.98 -11.04 -4.04
CA LEU A 178 -27.93 -12.48 -4.34
C LEU A 178 -29.28 -13.17 -4.10
N VAL A 179 -29.97 -12.85 -2.99
CA VAL A 179 -31.29 -13.42 -2.69
C VAL A 179 -32.31 -13.01 -3.76
N LEU A 180 -32.34 -11.73 -4.12
CA LEU A 180 -33.28 -11.23 -5.14
C LEU A 180 -33.00 -11.84 -6.52
N ILE A 181 -31.72 -11.98 -6.91
CA ILE A 181 -31.32 -12.65 -8.16
C ILE A 181 -31.67 -14.15 -8.11
N ALA A 182 -31.41 -14.82 -6.98
CA ALA A 182 -31.70 -16.23 -6.84
C ALA A 182 -33.21 -16.50 -6.96
N ILE A 183 -34.06 -15.65 -6.40
CA ILE A 183 -35.52 -15.78 -6.51
C ILE A 183 -35.98 -15.53 -7.96
N THR A 184 -35.53 -14.43 -8.57
CA THR A 184 -36.07 -13.97 -9.87
C THR A 184 -35.47 -14.67 -11.08
N ASN A 185 -34.25 -15.20 -10.99
CA ASN A 185 -33.53 -15.74 -12.15
C ASN A 185 -33.02 -17.18 -11.97
N LEU A 186 -33.05 -17.75 -10.76
CA LEU A 186 -32.63 -19.14 -10.54
C LEU A 186 -33.82 -20.02 -10.14
N LEU A 187 -34.47 -19.70 -9.01
CA LEU A 187 -35.57 -20.47 -8.46
C LEU A 187 -36.85 -20.38 -9.31
N SER A 188 -37.14 -19.21 -9.89
CA SER A 188 -38.26 -19.03 -10.81
C SER A 188 -38.19 -20.01 -11.99
N ARG A 189 -36.99 -20.24 -12.53
CA ARG A 189 -36.75 -21.15 -13.66
C ARG A 189 -36.83 -22.63 -13.27
N ILE A 190 -36.41 -22.98 -12.05
CA ILE A 190 -36.47 -24.37 -11.56
C ILE A 190 -37.91 -24.77 -11.21
N LYS A 191 -38.71 -23.82 -10.70
CA LYS A 191 -40.08 -24.06 -10.24
C LYS A 191 -41.16 -23.61 -11.23
N ASP A 192 -40.75 -23.15 -12.41
CA ASP A 192 -41.62 -22.61 -13.46
C ASP A 192 -42.63 -21.57 -12.92
N VAL A 193 -42.13 -20.65 -12.09
CA VAL A 193 -42.94 -19.58 -11.49
C VAL A 193 -42.91 -18.38 -12.43
N PRO A 194 -44.06 -17.78 -12.79
CA PRO A 194 -44.16 -16.68 -13.75
C PRO A 194 -43.71 -15.34 -13.13
N LEU A 195 -42.46 -15.28 -12.68
CA LEU A 195 -41.84 -14.06 -12.17
C LEU A 195 -41.08 -13.35 -13.30
N PRO A 196 -41.24 -12.02 -13.44
CA PRO A 196 -40.42 -11.26 -14.37
C PRO A 196 -38.95 -11.38 -13.96
N ARG A 197 -38.12 -11.84 -14.89
CA ARG A 197 -36.70 -12.19 -14.68
C ARG A 197 -35.86 -10.91 -14.56
N MET A 198 -35.90 -10.26 -13.39
CA MET A 198 -35.31 -8.93 -13.12
C MET A 198 -33.90 -8.95 -12.52
N GLY A 199 -33.22 -10.09 -12.51
CA GLY A 199 -31.94 -10.29 -11.83
C GLY A 199 -30.86 -9.26 -12.16
N SER A 200 -30.75 -8.82 -13.41
CA SER A 200 -29.77 -7.80 -13.80
C SER A 200 -29.95 -6.49 -13.05
N MET A 201 -31.17 -6.05 -12.77
CA MET A 201 -31.44 -4.81 -12.03
C MET A 201 -30.90 -4.88 -10.60
N PHE A 202 -31.01 -6.03 -9.94
CA PHE A 202 -30.55 -6.21 -8.56
C PHE A 202 -29.03 -6.23 -8.42
N THR A 203 -28.28 -6.41 -9.51
CA THR A 203 -26.81 -6.31 -9.50
C THR A 203 -26.31 -4.94 -9.04
N LEU A 204 -27.08 -3.87 -9.31
CA LEU A 204 -26.75 -2.52 -8.84
C LEU A 204 -26.67 -2.42 -7.32
N ILE A 205 -27.51 -3.17 -6.59
CA ILE A 205 -27.46 -3.20 -5.13
C ILE A 205 -26.10 -3.70 -4.65
N ALA A 206 -25.60 -4.79 -5.25
CA ALA A 206 -24.28 -5.32 -4.95
C ALA A 206 -23.18 -4.32 -5.36
N THR A 207 -23.20 -3.81 -6.59
CA THR A 207 -22.12 -2.95 -7.09
C THR A 207 -22.06 -1.60 -6.38
N LEU A 208 -23.20 -0.98 -6.05
CA LEU A 208 -23.29 0.21 -5.21
C LEU A 208 -22.76 -0.06 -3.81
N SER A 209 -23.09 -1.20 -3.20
CA SER A 209 -22.64 -1.54 -1.85
C SER A 209 -21.14 -1.82 -1.80
N PHE A 210 -20.60 -2.52 -2.81
CA PHE A 210 -19.16 -2.72 -2.97
C PHE A 210 -18.44 -1.40 -3.23
N ALA A 211 -18.93 -0.57 -4.16
CA ALA A 211 -18.32 0.71 -4.45
C ALA A 211 -18.39 1.67 -3.26
N TYR A 212 -19.50 1.73 -2.55
CA TYR A 212 -19.63 2.49 -1.30
C TYR A 212 -18.66 1.97 -0.24
N GLY A 213 -18.55 0.64 -0.06
CA GLY A 213 -17.57 0.03 0.82
C GLY A 213 -16.14 0.39 0.45
N ILE A 214 -15.80 0.37 -0.84
CA ILE A 214 -14.47 0.70 -1.35
C ILE A 214 -14.17 2.20 -1.24
N LEU A 215 -15.14 3.07 -1.52
CA LEU A 215 -14.94 4.51 -1.63
C LEU A 215 -15.20 5.25 -0.31
N LYS A 216 -16.33 5.02 0.37
CA LYS A 216 -16.69 5.77 1.58
C LYS A 216 -15.74 5.47 2.72
N TYR A 217 -15.39 4.21 2.96
CA TYR A 217 -14.46 3.84 4.04
C TYR A 217 -12.99 4.05 3.67
N GLN A 218 -12.70 4.57 2.46
CA GLN A 218 -11.37 5.09 2.10
C GLN A 218 -11.34 6.61 1.84
N LEU A 219 -12.49 7.29 1.73
CA LEU A 219 -12.64 8.76 1.80
C LEU A 219 -12.87 9.25 3.24
N LEU A 220 -13.37 8.37 4.12
CA LEU A 220 -13.21 8.45 5.58
C LEU A 220 -11.83 7.96 6.03
N ILE A 221 -10.82 8.13 5.17
CA ILE A 221 -9.50 8.56 5.65
C ILE A 221 -9.58 10.10 5.78
N VAL A 222 -10.54 10.60 6.57
CA VAL A 222 -10.07 11.40 7.70
C VAL A 222 -9.39 10.33 8.53
N PRO A 223 -8.09 10.41 8.84
CA PRO A 223 -7.55 9.50 9.84
C PRO A 223 -8.52 9.63 11.00
N ILE A 224 -9.26 8.56 11.32
CA ILE A 224 -9.85 8.48 12.65
C ILE A 224 -8.59 8.56 13.48
N ARG A 225 -8.35 9.76 14.04
CA ARG A 225 -7.57 9.93 15.24
C ARG A 225 -8.14 8.84 16.12
N GLU A 226 -7.46 7.70 16.17
CA GLU A 226 -7.36 6.92 17.37
C GLU A 226 -7.29 7.97 18.45
N ARG A 227 -8.40 8.12 19.18
CA ARG A 227 -8.68 9.14 20.19
C ARG A 227 -7.38 9.83 20.53
N ALA A 228 -7.10 11.00 19.91
CA ALA A 228 -5.74 11.53 19.70
C ALA A 228 -4.81 10.94 20.74
N ARG A 229 -4.06 9.88 20.38
CA ARG A 229 -3.13 9.24 21.31
C ARG A 229 -2.42 10.40 21.99
N GLU A 230 -2.37 10.41 23.32
CA GLU A 230 -1.44 11.31 23.98
C GLU A 230 -0.11 11.08 23.27
N THR A 231 0.34 12.13 22.59
CA THR A 231 1.48 12.13 21.71
C THR A 231 2.70 12.03 22.60
N LEU A 232 2.99 10.79 23.00
CA LEU A 232 4.04 10.45 23.93
C LEU A 232 5.22 9.98 23.12
N ASP A 233 6.24 10.82 23.08
CA ASP A 233 7.55 10.42 22.59
C ASP A 233 8.12 9.31 23.49
N ALA A 234 8.93 8.45 22.91
CA ALA A 234 9.43 7.29 23.61
C ALA A 234 10.45 7.71 24.68
N ARG A 235 10.53 6.94 25.77
CA ARG A 235 11.52 7.17 26.84
C ARG A 235 12.98 7.15 26.38
N CYS A 236 13.26 6.49 25.26
CA CYS A 236 14.57 6.49 24.63
C CYS A 236 14.89 7.80 23.85
N GLY A 237 14.02 8.81 23.88
CA GLY A 237 14.20 10.05 23.13
C GLY A 237 13.84 9.95 21.64
N ALA A 238 13.13 8.90 21.23
CA ALA A 238 12.59 8.83 19.88
C ALA A 238 11.32 9.69 19.79
N LEU A 239 11.29 10.59 18.81
CA LEU A 239 10.19 11.51 18.54
C LEU A 239 9.03 10.79 17.81
N CYS A 240 8.35 9.89 18.51
CA CYS A 240 7.25 9.10 17.97
C CYS A 240 6.20 9.96 17.28
N THR A 241 5.94 11.15 17.81
CA THR A 241 5.02 12.14 17.25
C THR A 241 5.35 12.60 15.83
N SER A 242 6.63 12.54 15.46
CA SER A 242 7.14 12.93 14.14
C SER A 242 7.46 11.73 13.23
N CYS A 243 7.22 10.51 13.71
CA CYS A 243 7.54 9.25 13.03
C CYS A 243 6.36 8.74 12.19
N SER A 244 6.55 8.57 10.88
CA SER A 244 5.49 8.08 9.98
C SER A 244 4.94 6.72 10.40
N ARG A 245 5.81 5.76 10.77
CA ARG A 245 5.39 4.42 11.24
C ARG A 245 4.50 4.47 12.49
N TYR A 246 4.77 5.40 13.39
CA TYR A 246 3.94 5.58 14.59
C TYR A 246 2.58 6.16 14.20
N LEU A 247 2.56 7.18 13.34
CA LEU A 247 1.33 7.79 12.81
C LEU A 247 0.50 6.83 11.95
N GLU A 248 1.15 5.87 11.28
CA GLU A 248 0.54 4.83 10.45
C GLU A 248 0.14 3.56 11.26
N ASN A 249 0.30 3.57 12.58
CA ASN A 249 -0.01 2.46 13.49
C ASN A 249 0.83 1.17 13.26
N GLU A 250 1.97 1.27 12.60
CA GLU A 250 2.88 0.15 12.38
C GLU A 250 3.87 -0.05 13.54
N CYS A 251 4.07 0.98 14.36
CA CYS A 251 4.84 0.93 15.59
C CYS A 251 3.98 1.51 16.72
N PRO A 252 3.60 0.73 17.75
CA PRO A 252 2.79 1.26 18.85
C PRO A 252 3.60 2.14 19.82
N SER A 253 4.89 2.41 19.58
CA SER A 253 5.88 2.94 20.53
C SER A 253 6.05 2.09 21.79
N CYS A 254 7.08 2.38 22.58
CA CYS A 254 7.25 1.68 23.85
C CYS A 254 6.18 2.09 24.87
N GLU A 255 5.64 3.32 24.83
CA GLU A 255 4.68 3.77 25.85
C GLU A 255 3.32 3.08 25.74
N GLN A 256 2.88 2.79 24.51
CA GLN A 256 1.57 2.19 24.23
C GLN A 256 1.67 0.76 23.69
N GLY A 257 2.89 0.26 23.49
CA GLY A 257 3.16 -1.08 23.01
C GLY A 257 2.93 -2.18 24.05
N ASP A 258 3.15 -3.41 23.61
CA ASP A 258 3.06 -4.59 24.45
C ASP A 258 3.94 -4.49 25.71
N LYS A 259 3.37 -4.87 26.87
CA LYS A 259 4.02 -4.72 28.16
C LYS A 259 5.29 -5.57 28.26
N GLU A 260 5.27 -6.82 27.78
CA GLU A 260 6.42 -7.74 27.84
C GLU A 260 7.57 -7.23 26.96
N LEU A 261 7.26 -6.81 25.74
CA LEU A 261 8.26 -6.21 24.83
C LEU A 261 8.85 -4.93 25.43
N ARG A 262 8.04 -4.08 26.05
CA ARG A 262 8.50 -2.86 26.71
C ARG A 262 9.41 -3.15 27.90
N GLU A 263 9.01 -4.08 28.75
CA GLU A 263 9.80 -4.49 29.92
C GLU A 263 11.08 -5.22 29.54
N SER A 264 11.18 -5.79 28.33
CA SER A 264 12.44 -6.35 27.81
C SER A 264 13.49 -5.31 27.42
N CYS A 265 13.13 -4.02 27.28
CA CYS A 265 14.04 -2.98 26.81
C CYS A 265 14.85 -2.34 27.96
N PRO A 266 16.19 -2.47 27.99
CA PRO A 266 16.99 -1.92 29.09
C PRO A 266 16.99 -0.39 29.17
N ILE A 267 16.86 0.30 28.03
CA ILE A 267 16.78 1.77 27.98
C ILE A 267 15.49 2.24 28.64
N TYR A 268 14.37 1.57 28.34
CA TYR A 268 13.07 1.87 28.95
C TYR A 268 13.14 1.69 30.46
N GLN A 269 13.64 0.54 30.94
CA GLN A 269 13.78 0.26 32.37
C GLN A 269 14.67 1.32 33.07
N CYS A 270 15.82 1.66 32.48
CA CYS A 270 16.72 2.68 33.03
C CYS A 270 16.05 4.05 33.15
N SER A 271 15.34 4.50 32.10
CA SER A 271 14.61 5.77 32.11
C SER A 271 13.51 5.79 33.18
N VAL A 272 12.77 4.68 33.33
CA VAL A 272 11.73 4.56 34.38
C VAL A 272 12.34 4.64 35.77
N GLN A 273 13.40 3.88 36.03
CA GLN A 273 14.08 3.87 37.33
C GLN A 273 14.64 5.24 37.72
N ARG A 274 15.16 6.00 36.75
CA ARG A 274 15.72 7.33 36.97
C ARG A 274 14.69 8.46 36.92
N GLY A 275 13.47 8.17 36.47
CA GLY A 275 12.43 9.19 36.27
C GLY A 275 12.77 10.26 35.23
N VAL A 276 13.70 10.00 34.29
CA VAL A 276 14.15 10.96 33.27
C VAL A 276 14.10 10.35 31.88
N LEU A 277 13.64 11.11 30.89
CA LEU A 277 13.70 10.71 29.48
C LEU A 277 15.13 10.78 28.97
N CYS A 278 15.52 9.89 28.06
CA CYS A 278 16.88 9.91 27.50
C CYS A 278 17.24 11.25 26.86
N GLU A 279 16.31 11.89 26.14
CA GLU A 279 16.52 13.22 25.52
C GLU A 279 16.93 14.31 26.53
N ASN A 280 16.43 14.20 27.77
CA ASN A 280 16.69 15.14 28.86
C ASN A 280 17.75 14.62 29.83
N CYS A 281 18.40 13.49 29.52
CA CYS A 281 19.38 12.88 30.38
C CYS A 281 20.76 13.53 30.15
N PRO A 282 21.38 14.14 31.17
CA PRO A 282 22.70 14.79 31.02
C PRO A 282 23.83 13.80 30.69
N LEU A 283 23.59 12.51 30.93
CA LEU A 283 24.55 11.44 30.69
C LEU A 283 24.40 10.79 29.31
N LEU A 284 23.45 11.25 28.46
CA LEU A 284 23.11 10.58 27.21
C LEU A 284 24.32 10.36 26.29
N LEU A 285 25.18 11.37 26.13
CA LEU A 285 26.36 11.29 25.25
C LEU A 285 27.36 10.20 25.69
N GLY A 286 27.50 10.00 27.00
CA GLY A 286 28.37 8.98 27.60
C GLY A 286 27.67 7.68 28.01
N CYS A 287 26.38 7.51 27.69
CA CYS A 287 25.58 6.43 28.24
C CYS A 287 25.86 5.08 27.55
N GLU A 288 26.48 4.14 28.28
CA GLU A 288 26.75 2.78 27.78
C GLU A 288 25.47 1.98 27.51
N THR A 289 24.45 2.10 28.37
CA THR A 289 23.14 1.46 28.17
C THR A 289 22.53 1.90 26.84
N TYR A 290 22.51 3.21 26.57
CA TYR A 290 21.96 3.72 25.32
C TYR A 290 22.78 3.24 24.12
N ARG A 291 24.11 3.36 24.20
CA ARG A 291 25.04 2.93 23.15
C ARG A 291 24.88 1.45 22.78
N THR A 292 24.62 0.60 23.76
CA THR A 292 24.50 -0.85 23.57
C THR A 292 23.13 -1.26 23.01
N TYR A 293 22.05 -0.66 23.50
CA TYR A 293 20.69 -1.15 23.27
C TYR A 293 19.83 -0.31 22.31
N CYS A 294 20.27 0.89 21.90
CA CYS A 294 19.46 1.78 21.04
C CYS A 294 19.06 1.17 19.69
N GLU A 295 19.88 0.24 19.18
CA GLU A 295 19.60 -0.46 17.93
C GLU A 295 18.72 -1.70 18.08
N GLN A 296 18.60 -2.22 19.29
CA GLN A 296 17.89 -3.45 19.63
C GLN A 296 16.47 -3.16 20.14
N CYS A 297 15.90 -2.03 19.74
CA CYS A 297 14.57 -1.65 20.18
C CYS A 297 13.53 -2.71 19.74
N PRO A 298 12.79 -3.32 20.69
CA PRO A 298 11.86 -4.42 20.38
C PRO A 298 10.65 -3.97 19.55
N PHE A 299 10.39 -2.66 19.49
CA PHE A 299 9.34 -2.05 18.68
C PHE A 299 9.84 -1.47 17.35
N LYS A 300 11.15 -1.54 17.07
CA LYS A 300 11.73 -0.91 15.87
C LYS A 300 11.44 -1.72 14.62
N THR A 301 10.71 -1.11 13.70
CA THR A 301 10.52 -1.60 12.34
C THR A 301 11.46 -0.84 11.39
N ASP A 302 12.45 -1.54 10.85
CA ASP A 302 13.45 -0.97 9.95
C ASP A 302 12.83 -0.72 8.56
N GLN A 303 12.65 0.56 8.19
CA GLN A 303 12.09 0.94 6.88
C GLN A 303 13.13 0.80 5.76
N PHE A 304 14.35 1.26 6.01
CA PHE A 304 15.38 1.42 4.97
C PHE A 304 16.51 0.40 5.04
N GLY A 305 16.66 -0.35 6.13
CA GLY A 305 17.61 -1.44 6.15
C GLY A 305 19.05 -1.09 6.50
N LEU A 306 19.37 0.19 6.77
CA LEU A 306 20.75 0.65 6.94
C LEU A 306 21.32 0.13 8.27
N LYS A 307 22.29 -0.77 8.14
CA LYS A 307 23.08 -1.28 9.25
C LYS A 307 24.00 -0.19 9.82
N PRO A 308 24.27 -0.20 11.14
CA PRO A 308 25.34 0.61 11.75
C PRO A 308 26.71 0.27 11.16
N ARG A 309 27.72 1.08 11.44
CA ARG A 309 29.14 0.83 11.06
C ARG A 309 29.32 0.69 9.55
N ASN A 310 28.49 1.39 8.79
CA ASN A 310 28.48 1.31 7.34
C ASN A 310 28.29 2.71 6.76
N SER A 311 28.95 2.94 5.63
CA SER A 311 28.82 4.15 4.83
C SER A 311 28.17 3.81 3.49
N TYR A 312 27.32 4.72 3.03
CA TYR A 312 26.41 4.51 1.92
C TYR A 312 26.51 5.65 0.92
N LEU A 313 26.30 5.33 -0.35
CA LEU A 313 26.26 6.28 -1.46
C LEU A 313 24.86 6.33 -2.05
N TRP A 314 24.27 7.51 -2.14
CA TRP A 314 23.02 7.77 -2.85
C TRP A 314 23.31 8.50 -4.15
N GLU A 315 23.07 7.82 -5.27
CA GLU A 315 23.35 8.29 -6.61
C GLU A 315 22.06 8.82 -7.25
N ASP A 316 21.71 10.07 -7.00
CA ASP A 316 20.54 10.75 -7.56
C ASP A 316 20.78 12.26 -7.53
N ALA A 317 20.30 12.96 -8.56
CA ALA A 317 20.35 14.42 -8.60
C ALA A 317 19.41 15.04 -7.55
N ASP A 318 18.36 14.32 -7.18
CA ASP A 318 17.42 14.73 -6.13
C ASP A 318 17.80 14.13 -4.75
N PRO A 319 18.18 14.98 -3.77
CA PRO A 319 18.56 14.53 -2.43
C PRO A 319 17.35 14.21 -1.53
N ASP A 320 16.10 14.44 -1.96
CA ASP A 320 14.90 14.32 -1.11
C ASP A 320 14.77 12.95 -0.43
N VAL A 321 15.11 11.88 -1.16
CA VAL A 321 15.09 10.52 -0.60
C VAL A 321 16.14 10.35 0.49
N ALA A 322 17.35 10.89 0.29
CA ALA A 322 18.42 10.82 1.27
C ALA A 322 18.05 11.60 2.55
N PHE A 323 17.43 12.78 2.42
CA PHE A 323 16.90 13.53 3.56
C PHE A 323 15.80 12.77 4.30
N ARG A 324 14.91 12.07 3.59
CA ARG A 324 13.87 11.24 4.20
C ARG A 324 14.46 10.06 4.98
N ILE A 325 15.47 9.38 4.42
CA ILE A 325 16.19 8.32 5.13
C ILE A 325 16.84 8.91 6.40
N PHE A 326 17.59 9.99 6.25
CA PHE A 326 18.28 10.65 7.36
C PHE A 326 17.32 11.04 8.49
N ARG A 327 16.21 11.70 8.16
CA ARG A 327 15.16 12.09 9.10
C ARG A 327 14.56 10.90 9.86
N ASP A 328 14.29 9.78 9.19
CA ASP A 328 13.68 8.61 9.84
C ASP A 328 14.57 8.06 10.97
N TYR A 329 15.88 7.98 10.74
CA TYR A 329 16.82 7.50 11.75
C TYR A 329 17.04 8.54 12.87
N THR A 330 17.07 9.84 12.57
CA THR A 330 17.25 10.87 13.62
C THR A 330 16.06 10.94 14.57
N ILE A 331 14.85 10.87 14.03
CA ILE A 331 13.60 10.81 14.81
C ILE A 331 13.54 9.56 15.70
N ARG A 332 14.23 8.48 15.33
CA ARG A 332 14.30 7.24 16.12
C ARG A 332 15.41 7.22 17.17
N GLY A 333 16.10 8.34 17.40
CA GLY A 333 17.10 8.51 18.45
C GLY A 333 18.56 8.49 17.97
N SER A 334 18.83 8.40 16.67
CA SER A 334 20.20 8.61 16.17
C SER A 334 20.56 10.09 16.18
N PHE A 335 21.77 10.43 16.61
CA PHE A 335 22.26 11.80 16.57
C PHE A 335 22.58 12.19 15.12
N GLY A 336 21.91 13.22 14.61
CA GLY A 336 22.07 13.68 13.23
C GLY A 336 23.12 14.79 13.06
N LEU A 337 24.03 14.61 12.10
CA LEU A 337 24.88 15.67 11.54
C LEU A 337 24.61 15.80 10.04
N LEU A 338 24.08 16.95 9.64
CA LEU A 338 23.88 17.30 8.23
C LEU A 338 25.01 18.23 7.77
N ILE A 339 25.69 17.87 6.70
CA ILE A 339 26.64 18.72 5.99
C ILE A 339 25.98 19.10 4.67
N THR A 340 25.82 20.39 4.41
CA THR A 340 25.10 20.87 3.23
C THR A 340 25.57 22.23 2.76
N ARG A 341 25.39 22.53 1.48
CA ARG A 341 25.54 23.87 0.90
C ARG A 341 24.28 24.72 1.09
N GLU A 342 23.13 24.10 1.31
CA GLU A 342 21.88 24.82 1.56
C GLU A 342 21.91 25.56 2.89
N TYR A 343 21.25 26.72 2.95
CA TYR A 343 21.22 27.53 4.16
C TYR A 343 20.52 26.78 5.31
N PRO A 344 21.10 26.73 6.54
CA PRO A 344 20.63 25.87 7.63
C PRO A 344 19.15 26.02 8.01
N GLU A 345 18.62 27.23 8.05
CA GLU A 345 17.21 27.45 8.43
C GLU A 345 16.26 26.93 7.34
N LYS A 346 16.58 27.17 6.07
CA LYS A 346 15.79 26.71 4.92
C LYS A 346 15.72 25.19 4.87
N VAL A 347 16.85 24.50 5.03
CA VAL A 347 16.89 23.03 4.98
C VAL A 347 16.20 22.40 6.19
N ARG A 348 16.31 23.03 7.36
CA ARG A 348 15.65 22.58 8.59
C ARG A 348 14.13 22.65 8.46
N GLU A 349 13.60 23.73 7.90
CA GLU A 349 12.16 23.91 7.66
C GLU A 349 11.68 22.95 6.57
N LYS A 350 12.33 22.96 5.40
CA LYS A 350 11.96 22.14 4.22
C LYS A 350 11.83 20.65 4.55
N TYR A 351 12.77 20.10 5.31
CA TYR A 351 12.79 18.66 5.63
C TYR A 351 12.27 18.32 7.03
N SER A 352 11.89 19.32 7.84
CA SER A 352 11.43 19.15 9.23
C SER A 352 12.41 18.31 10.05
N LEU A 353 13.61 18.83 10.28
CA LEU A 353 14.72 18.13 10.95
C LEU A 353 14.86 18.56 12.43
N PRO A 354 14.18 17.89 13.39
CA PRO A 354 14.30 18.21 14.80
C PRO A 354 15.64 17.76 15.38
N HIS A 355 16.25 18.58 16.24
CA HIS A 355 17.47 18.27 17.01
C HIS A 355 18.68 17.77 16.18
N VAL A 356 18.78 18.20 14.91
CA VAL A 356 19.92 17.90 14.04
C VAL A 356 20.96 19.02 14.08
N SER A 357 22.23 18.63 14.23
CA SER A 357 23.38 19.52 14.03
C SER A 357 23.60 19.74 12.54
N ILE A 358 23.64 21.00 12.10
CA ILE A 358 23.85 21.35 10.69
C ILE A 358 25.18 22.07 10.57
N LEU A 359 26.04 21.57 9.68
CA LEU A 359 27.30 22.15 9.28
C LEU A 359 27.13 22.74 7.88
N TRP A 360 27.25 24.05 7.78
CA TRP A 360 27.00 24.77 6.53
C TRP A 360 28.30 24.94 5.75
N LEU A 361 28.35 24.44 4.51
CA LEU A 361 29.46 24.63 3.59
C LEU A 361 29.34 26.03 2.97
N SER A 362 30.05 27.00 3.54
CA SER A 362 29.97 28.40 3.15
C SER A 362 31.33 29.07 3.31
N GLN A 363 31.63 30.00 2.40
CA GLN A 363 32.82 30.87 2.46
C GLN A 363 32.58 32.12 3.32
N LEU A 364 31.37 32.29 3.87
CA LEU A 364 31.06 33.40 4.77
C LEU A 364 31.68 33.14 6.14
N GLU A 365 32.57 34.03 6.58
CA GLU A 365 33.36 33.88 7.82
C GLU A 365 32.51 34.03 9.10
N ASP A 366 31.35 34.69 9.02
CA ASP A 366 30.57 35.15 10.20
C ASP A 366 29.50 34.19 10.73
N HIS A 367 29.41 32.95 10.24
CA HIS A 367 28.42 31.99 10.76
C HIS A 367 29.07 31.00 11.73
N GLU A 368 28.63 30.97 13.00
CA GLU A 368 29.20 30.12 14.08
C GLU A 368 29.38 28.63 13.72
N LYS A 369 28.57 28.10 12.78
CA LYS A 369 28.59 26.69 12.32
C LYS A 369 28.89 26.55 10.83
N GLY A 370 29.46 27.59 10.21
CA GLY A 370 29.98 27.56 8.85
C GLY A 370 31.36 26.93 8.79
N VAL A 371 31.61 26.13 7.75
CA VAL A 371 32.94 25.62 7.41
C VAL A 371 33.22 25.96 5.95
N ASP A 372 34.36 26.62 5.73
CA ASP A 372 34.85 26.89 4.39
C ASP A 372 35.09 25.56 3.64
N PRO A 373 34.55 25.40 2.42
CA PRO A 373 34.69 24.16 1.65
C PRO A 373 36.15 23.77 1.35
N THR A 374 37.10 24.70 1.38
CA THR A 374 38.53 24.45 1.20
C THR A 374 39.20 23.85 2.45
N ASN A 375 38.56 23.99 3.62
CA ASN A 375 39.07 23.49 4.89
C ASN A 375 38.57 22.07 5.20
N LEU A 376 38.88 21.14 4.30
CA LEU A 376 38.57 19.71 4.46
C LEU A 376 39.10 19.10 5.78
N PRO A 377 40.27 19.49 6.32
CA PRO A 377 40.73 19.00 7.63
C PRO A 377 39.77 19.36 8.76
N ARG A 378 39.29 20.61 8.82
CA ARG A 378 38.30 21.04 9.83
C ARG A 378 37.00 20.24 9.70
N LEU A 379 36.50 20.08 8.48
CA LEU A 379 35.30 19.27 8.19
C LEU A 379 35.46 17.83 8.73
N THR A 380 36.57 17.18 8.40
CA THR A 380 36.86 15.81 8.81
C THR A 380 37.01 15.69 10.32
N HIS A 381 37.68 16.65 10.96
CA HIS A 381 37.81 16.69 12.41
C HIS A 381 36.44 16.84 13.09
N THR A 382 35.57 17.73 12.60
CA THR A 382 34.22 17.92 13.14
C THR A 382 33.38 16.64 13.03
N VAL A 383 33.39 15.97 11.88
CA VAL A 383 32.69 14.68 11.69
C VAL A 383 33.25 13.62 12.63
N THR A 384 34.57 13.54 12.74
CA THR A 384 35.24 12.57 13.63
C THR A 384 34.86 12.79 15.08
N GLN A 385 34.92 14.03 15.58
CA GLN A 385 34.52 14.36 16.95
C GLN A 385 33.05 13.99 17.20
N PHE A 386 32.16 14.34 16.28
CA PHE A 386 30.74 14.03 16.39
C PHE A 386 30.47 12.52 16.49
N VAL A 387 31.10 11.73 15.61
CA VAL A 387 30.96 10.27 15.56
C VAL A 387 31.49 9.60 16.83
N ARG A 388 32.56 10.14 17.44
CA ARG A 388 33.19 9.57 18.66
C ARG A 388 32.43 9.91 19.94
N GLN A 389 31.86 11.11 20.01
CA GLN A 389 31.20 11.62 21.22
C GLN A 389 29.75 11.16 21.36
N THR A 390 29.12 10.73 20.27
CA THR A 390 27.72 10.31 20.27
C THR A 390 27.61 8.79 20.45
N PRO A 391 26.57 8.29 21.14
CA PRO A 391 26.33 6.84 21.28
C PRO A 391 26.06 6.16 19.93
N GLN A 392 25.27 6.83 19.10
CA GLN A 392 24.91 6.39 17.76
C GLN A 392 24.68 7.62 16.89
N SER A 393 25.34 7.70 15.74
CA SER A 393 25.19 8.85 14.85
C SER A 393 24.77 8.49 13.43
N PHE A 394 24.18 9.46 12.77
CA PHE A 394 23.97 9.47 11.34
C PHE A 394 24.54 10.77 10.79
N VAL A 395 25.45 10.67 9.84
CA VAL A 395 26.03 11.78 9.10
C VAL A 395 25.45 11.76 7.68
N LEU A 396 24.86 12.86 7.24
CA LEU A 396 24.41 13.06 5.87
C LEU A 396 25.27 14.15 5.23
N LEU A 397 25.98 13.81 4.14
CA LEU A 397 26.77 14.73 3.34
C LEU A 397 26.05 15.00 2.01
N THR A 398 25.58 16.23 1.84
CA THR A 398 25.01 16.75 0.59
C THR A 398 25.93 17.82 0.02
N GLY A 399 26.26 17.74 -1.27
CA GLY A 399 27.21 18.66 -1.91
C GLY A 399 28.66 18.17 -1.90
N LEU A 400 28.88 16.86 -2.08
CA LEU A 400 30.23 16.32 -2.31
C LEU A 400 30.88 16.97 -3.54
N GLU A 401 30.09 17.21 -4.58
CA GLU A 401 30.45 17.90 -5.82
C GLU A 401 31.05 19.26 -5.53
N TYR A 402 30.46 19.99 -4.60
CA TYR A 402 30.94 21.30 -4.20
C TYR A 402 32.34 21.21 -3.58
N LEU A 403 32.57 20.22 -2.72
CA LEU A 403 33.90 19.98 -2.16
C LEU A 403 34.91 19.58 -3.25
N VAL A 404 34.50 18.77 -4.22
CA VAL A 404 35.33 18.33 -5.36
C VAL A 404 35.74 19.51 -6.22
N VAL A 405 34.80 20.41 -6.55
CA VAL A 405 35.08 21.62 -7.35
C VAL A 405 36.12 22.52 -6.67
N HIS A 406 36.09 22.64 -5.34
CA HIS A 406 37.02 23.51 -4.60
C HIS A 406 38.38 22.88 -4.27
N ASN A 407 38.49 21.55 -4.21
CA ASN A 407 39.68 20.87 -3.67
C ASN A 407 40.31 19.83 -4.59
N GLY A 408 39.62 19.44 -5.66
CA GLY A 408 39.95 18.28 -6.47
C GLY A 408 39.48 16.96 -5.85
N PHE A 409 39.08 16.01 -6.71
CA PHE A 409 38.48 14.75 -6.30
C PHE A 409 39.39 13.90 -5.39
N GLU A 410 40.66 13.72 -5.77
CA GLU A 410 41.63 12.90 -5.02
C GLU A 410 41.77 13.34 -3.55
N ARG A 411 41.73 14.66 -3.29
CA ARG A 411 41.81 15.19 -1.93
C ARG A 411 40.53 14.91 -1.16
N VAL A 412 39.38 15.16 -1.77
CA VAL A 412 38.07 14.88 -1.16
C VAL A 412 37.92 13.40 -0.84
N LEU A 413 38.29 12.51 -1.77
CA LEU A 413 38.22 11.06 -1.59
C LEU A 413 39.01 10.60 -0.36
N LYS A 414 40.24 11.10 -0.16
CA LYS A 414 41.03 10.81 1.06
C LYS A 414 40.30 11.21 2.35
N HIS A 415 39.63 12.36 2.35
CA HIS A 415 38.85 12.80 3.49
C HIS A 415 37.58 11.95 3.69
N VAL A 416 36.92 11.50 2.62
CA VAL A 416 35.82 10.53 2.70
C VAL A 416 36.31 9.21 3.30
N HIS A 417 37.50 8.72 2.94
CA HIS A 417 38.08 7.52 3.54
C HIS A 417 38.29 7.69 5.05
N MET A 418 38.88 8.81 5.48
CA MET A 418 39.07 9.11 6.90
C MET A 418 37.74 9.15 7.66
N MET A 419 36.69 9.72 7.08
CA MET A 419 35.35 9.71 7.68
C MET A 419 34.78 8.29 7.75
N ASN A 420 34.94 7.50 6.68
CA ASN A 420 34.49 6.11 6.61
C ASN A 420 35.14 5.25 7.71
N ASP A 421 36.46 5.40 7.92
CA ASP A 421 37.20 4.68 8.96
C ASP A 421 36.63 4.95 10.37
N GLN A 422 36.27 6.21 10.65
CA GLN A 422 35.64 6.58 11.92
C GLN A 422 34.22 6.00 12.04
N VAL A 423 33.46 5.99 10.94
CA VAL A 423 32.11 5.44 10.89
C VAL A 423 32.11 3.92 11.09
N MET A 424 33.08 3.19 10.52
CA MET A 424 33.18 1.73 10.64
C MET A 424 33.55 1.27 12.06
N THR A 425 34.27 2.11 12.82
CA THR A 425 34.72 1.79 14.18
C THR A 425 33.70 2.15 15.27
N HIS A 426 32.73 3.02 14.97
CA HIS A 426 31.70 3.49 15.91
C HIS A 426 30.31 3.07 15.44
N SER A 427 29.30 3.04 16.32
CA SER A 427 27.91 2.71 15.92
C SER A 427 27.26 3.84 15.12
N SER A 428 27.78 4.10 13.93
CA SER A 428 27.50 5.29 13.14
C SER A 428 27.15 4.93 11.70
N ARG A 429 26.50 5.85 10.99
CA ARG A 429 26.18 5.73 9.57
C ARG A 429 26.63 6.98 8.86
N LEU A 430 27.14 6.81 7.64
CA LEU A 430 27.40 7.92 6.72
C LEU A 430 26.58 7.70 5.46
N LEU A 431 25.88 8.73 5.01
CA LEU A 431 25.19 8.75 3.73
C LEU A 431 25.74 9.94 2.94
N VAL A 432 26.35 9.64 1.80
CA VAL A 432 26.86 10.65 0.86
C VAL A 432 25.92 10.69 -0.33
N VAL A 433 25.48 11.89 -0.70
CA VAL A 433 24.68 12.13 -1.91
C VAL A 433 25.58 12.65 -3.02
N VAL A 434 25.43 12.08 -4.21
CA VAL A 434 26.11 12.56 -5.40
C VAL A 434 25.21 12.48 -6.64
N ASP A 435 25.26 13.50 -7.50
CA ASP A 435 24.74 13.40 -8.86
C ASP A 435 25.78 12.68 -9.74
N PRO A 436 25.51 11.47 -10.23
CA PRO A 436 26.47 10.70 -11.04
C PRO A 436 26.87 11.41 -12.34
N LYS A 437 26.13 12.43 -12.80
CA LYS A 437 26.47 13.22 -13.99
C LYS A 437 27.55 14.27 -13.74
N THR A 438 27.86 14.56 -12.48
CA THR A 438 28.80 15.63 -12.09
C THR A 438 30.22 15.13 -11.84
N LEU A 439 30.42 13.81 -11.84
CA LEU A 439 31.72 13.18 -11.64
C LEU A 439 32.11 12.36 -12.86
N ASP A 440 33.42 12.19 -13.06
CA ASP A 440 33.91 11.29 -14.09
C ASP A 440 33.57 9.82 -13.76
N PRO A 441 33.33 8.95 -14.75
CA PRO A 441 32.98 7.54 -14.50
C PRO A 441 34.01 6.79 -13.63
N LYS A 442 35.29 7.17 -13.75
CA LYS A 442 36.38 6.62 -12.92
C LYS A 442 36.27 7.07 -11.46
N GLU A 443 35.97 8.33 -11.23
CA GLU A 443 35.81 8.92 -9.89
C GLU A 443 34.60 8.30 -9.18
N LEU A 444 33.46 8.19 -9.88
CA LEU A 444 32.27 7.52 -9.36
C LEU A 444 32.56 6.07 -8.98
N SER A 445 33.30 5.34 -9.83
CA SER A 445 33.68 3.94 -9.55
C SER A 445 34.56 3.80 -8.30
N LEU A 446 35.42 4.79 -8.02
CA LEU A 446 36.22 4.81 -6.79
C LEU A 446 35.34 5.04 -5.56
N LEU A 447 34.38 5.96 -5.62
CA LEU A 447 33.42 6.19 -4.53
C LEU A 447 32.55 4.96 -4.27
N GLN A 448 32.05 4.29 -5.31
CA GLN A 448 31.23 3.08 -5.20
C GLN A 448 31.98 1.90 -4.58
N ARG A 449 33.33 1.91 -4.64
CA ARG A 449 34.17 0.87 -4.05
C ARG A 449 34.25 1.02 -2.53
N GLU A 450 34.28 2.26 -2.03
CA GLU A 450 34.38 2.55 -0.60
C GLU A 450 33.04 2.71 0.10
N LEU A 451 32.03 3.20 -0.63
CA LEU A 451 30.71 3.47 -0.12
C LEU A 451 29.71 2.51 -0.74
N ARG A 452 28.87 1.90 0.10
CA ARG A 452 27.87 0.96 -0.40
C ARG A 452 26.78 1.70 -1.16
N SER A 453 26.71 1.49 -2.47
CA SER A 453 25.64 2.07 -3.31
C SER A 453 24.24 1.65 -2.82
N LEU A 454 23.41 2.65 -2.59
CA LEU A 454 21.99 2.53 -2.31
C LEU A 454 21.20 2.86 -3.57
N LYS A 455 20.34 1.93 -3.98
CA LYS A 455 19.41 2.10 -5.11
C LYS A 455 17.97 2.00 -4.61
N LYS A 456 17.04 2.67 -5.28
CA LYS A 456 15.59 2.62 -4.96
C LYS A 456 15.07 1.19 -4.85
N GLU A 457 15.58 0.29 -5.69
CA GLU A 457 15.24 -1.15 -5.73
C GLU A 457 15.65 -1.92 -4.46
N ASN A 458 16.74 -1.51 -3.80
CA ASN A 458 17.33 -2.22 -2.66
C ASN A 458 17.04 -1.55 -1.31
N LEU A 459 16.37 -0.39 -1.33
CA LEU A 459 16.17 0.45 -0.16
C LEU A 459 15.08 -0.09 0.78
N PHE A 460 14.09 -0.78 0.24
CA PHE A 460 12.90 -1.15 0.97
C PHE A 460 12.95 -2.63 1.35
N LYS A 461 13.18 -2.93 2.64
CA LYS A 461 13.03 -4.30 3.17
C LYS A 461 11.57 -4.79 3.09
N TYR A 462 10.62 -3.87 2.90
CA TYR A 462 9.20 -4.14 2.68
C TYR A 462 8.70 -3.30 1.51
N PRO A 463 8.16 -3.90 0.43
CA PRO A 463 7.61 -3.11 -0.68
C PRO A 463 6.44 -2.26 -0.17
N ALA A 464 6.50 -0.97 -0.50
CA ALA A 464 5.45 0.04 -0.27
C ALA A 464 4.08 -0.40 -0.84
#